data_AF-Q48C60-F1
#
_entry.id   AF-Q48C60-F1
#
_cell.length_a   1.000
_cell.length_b   1.000
_cell.length_c   1.000
_cell.angle_alpha   90.00
_cell.angle_beta   90.00
_cell.angle_gamma   90.00
#
_symmetry.space_group_name_H-M   'P 1'
#
loop_
_entity.id
_entity.type
_entity.pdbx_description
1 polymer ?
#
loop_
_entity_poly.entity_id
_entity_poly.type
_entity_poly.pdbx_seq_one_letter_code
_entity_poly.pdbx_strand_id
1 'polypeptide(L)'
;MAKPKHAIVLYAHTVKFGGQTVMAVVIAEKKAEVDAWVALLEDSTALLARPGVHHKLLLQRACALHTSKIVNAEEYSDMLELADGALAYAIEEQLYLPPSESAA
;
A
#
# COMPACT_ATOMS: atom_id res chain seq x y z
N MET A 1 -23.92 4.96 -11.89
CA MET A 1 -23.72 5.96 -10.82
C MET A 1 -22.82 5.35 -9.76
N ALA A 2 -21.54 5.75 -9.70
CA ALA A 2 -20.69 5.70 -8.51
C ALA A 2 -19.40 6.45 -8.85
N LYS A 3 -19.28 7.70 -8.40
CA LYS A 3 -18.00 8.40 -8.31
C LYS A 3 -17.40 8.02 -6.96
N PRO A 4 -16.17 7.51 -6.85
CA PRO A 4 -15.51 7.45 -5.56
C PRO A 4 -15.19 8.89 -5.14
N LYS A 5 -15.74 9.26 -3.99
CA LYS A 5 -15.68 10.58 -3.37
C LYS A 5 -14.37 10.68 -2.57
N HIS A 6 -13.64 11.77 -2.78
CA HIS A 6 -12.94 12.53 -1.74
C HIS A 6 -12.12 11.74 -0.71
N ALA A 7 -10.86 11.44 -1.04
CA ALA A 7 -9.82 11.24 -0.01
C ALA A 7 -8.44 11.80 -0.39
N ILE A 8 -8.27 12.33 -1.61
CA ILE A 8 -7.00 12.89 -2.11
C ILE A 8 -7.10 14.43 -2.14
N VAL A 9 -7.75 15.02 -1.14
CA VAL A 9 -7.90 16.48 -1.00
C VAL A 9 -7.19 16.94 0.27
N LEU A 10 -5.92 16.59 0.41
CA LEU A 10 -4.97 17.31 1.25
C LEU A 10 -3.63 17.25 0.49
N TYR A 11 -2.80 18.29 0.58
CA TYR A 11 -1.52 18.50 -0.11
C TYR A 11 -1.50 19.30 -1.42
N ALA A 12 -2.58 19.99 -1.79
CA ALA A 12 -2.52 21.05 -2.79
C ALA A 12 -2.71 22.42 -2.16
N HIS A 13 -1.69 22.90 -1.43
CA HIS A 13 -1.49 24.34 -1.29
C HIS A 13 -0.05 24.64 -1.69
N THR A 14 0.10 25.14 -2.92
CA THR A 14 1.38 25.48 -3.52
C THR A 14 2.01 26.65 -2.77
N VAL A 15 3.18 26.44 -2.17
CA VAL A 15 3.96 27.52 -1.57
C VAL A 15 5.24 27.67 -2.39
N LYS A 16 5.32 28.70 -3.23
CA LYS A 16 6.55 29.09 -3.93
C LYS A 16 7.36 30.01 -3.01
N PHE A 17 8.46 29.50 -2.47
CA PHE A 17 9.53 30.33 -1.91
C PHE A 17 10.75 30.27 -2.82
N GLY A 18 11.16 31.41 -3.38
CA GLY A 18 12.55 31.64 -3.81
C GLY A 18 13.14 30.77 -4.94
N GLY A 19 12.35 30.28 -5.90
CA GLY A 19 12.91 29.71 -7.15
C GLY A 19 13.44 28.27 -7.06
N GLN A 20 13.11 27.49 -6.04
CA GLN A 20 13.57 26.10 -5.90
C GLN A 20 12.44 25.08 -5.80
N THR A 21 12.47 24.07 -6.67
CA THR A 21 11.45 23.00 -6.92
C THR A 21 11.56 21.81 -5.95
N VAL A 22 12.07 22.01 -4.74
CA VAL A 22 12.35 20.90 -3.80
C VAL A 22 11.10 20.33 -3.13
N MET A 23 10.12 21.16 -2.78
CA MET A 23 8.90 20.66 -2.13
C MET A 23 8.01 19.87 -3.08
N ALA A 24 7.94 20.25 -4.36
CA ALA A 24 7.13 19.54 -5.35
C ALA A 24 7.71 18.16 -5.69
N VAL A 25 9.04 18.02 -5.76
CA VAL A 25 9.69 16.72 -6.01
C VAL A 25 9.53 15.80 -4.80
N VAL A 26 9.73 16.27 -3.57
CA VAL A 26 9.55 15.47 -2.35
C VAL A 26 8.11 14.99 -2.19
N ILE A 27 7.11 15.82 -2.53
CA ILE A 27 5.70 15.41 -2.49
C ILE A 27 5.38 14.39 -3.60
N ALA A 28 5.96 14.55 -4.80
CA ALA A 28 5.81 13.60 -5.89
C ALA A 28 6.51 12.25 -5.61
N GLU A 29 7.69 12.29 -4.98
CA GLU A 29 8.44 11.11 -4.53
C GLU A 29 7.70 10.37 -3.41
N LYS A 30 7.18 11.12 -2.40
CA LYS A 30 6.27 10.56 -1.39
C LYS A 30 5.08 9.87 -2.04
N LYS A 31 4.49 10.49 -3.06
CA LYS A 31 3.35 9.93 -3.78
C LYS A 31 3.74 8.66 -4.56
N ALA A 32 4.85 8.65 -5.28
CA ALA A 32 5.28 7.50 -6.07
C ALA A 32 5.63 6.28 -5.22
N GLU A 33 6.32 6.47 -4.08
CA GLU A 33 6.68 5.35 -3.22
C GLU A 33 5.46 4.76 -2.48
N VAL A 34 4.50 5.61 -2.10
CA VAL A 34 3.21 5.17 -1.54
C VAL A 34 2.35 4.50 -2.60
N ASP A 35 2.26 5.05 -3.82
CA ASP A 35 1.55 4.43 -4.95
C ASP A 35 2.16 3.05 -5.29
N ALA A 36 3.48 2.89 -5.21
CA ALA A 36 4.14 1.60 -5.40
C ALA A 36 3.81 0.59 -4.29
N TRP A 37 3.66 1.06 -3.04
CA TRP A 37 3.19 0.21 -1.95
C TRP A 37 1.72 -0.20 -2.13
N VAL A 38 0.85 0.71 -2.56
CA VAL A 38 -0.55 0.41 -2.86
C VAL A 38 -0.67 -0.58 -4.02
N ALA A 39 0.11 -0.39 -5.10
CA ALA A 39 0.13 -1.33 -6.21
C ALA A 39 0.57 -2.74 -5.77
N LEU A 40 1.47 -2.85 -4.79
CA LEU A 40 1.84 -4.13 -4.19
C LEU A 40 0.69 -4.73 -3.37
N LEU A 41 -0.06 -3.91 -2.63
CA LEU A 41 -1.22 -4.34 -1.86
C LEU A 41 -2.36 -4.85 -2.77
N GLU A 42 -2.57 -4.18 -3.90
CA GLU A 42 -3.59 -4.52 -4.89
C GLU A 42 -3.22 -5.75 -5.75
N ASP A 43 -1.98 -6.25 -5.68
CA ASP A 43 -1.56 -7.47 -6.38
C ASP A 43 -2.08 -8.72 -5.65
N SER A 44 -3.38 -8.95 -5.77
CA SER A 44 -4.06 -10.11 -5.19
C SER A 44 -3.50 -11.44 -5.72
N THR A 45 -2.90 -11.46 -6.92
CA THR A 45 -2.33 -12.68 -7.52
C THR A 45 -1.07 -13.11 -6.78
N ALA A 46 -0.13 -12.17 -6.56
CA ALA A 46 1.08 -12.41 -5.80
C ALA A 46 0.78 -12.68 -4.31
N LEU A 47 -0.20 -11.96 -3.76
CA LEU A 47 -0.70 -12.14 -2.40
C LEU A 47 -1.25 -13.55 -2.19
N LEU A 48 -2.12 -14.05 -3.07
CA LEU A 48 -2.70 -15.40 -2.95
C LEU A 48 -1.70 -16.51 -3.25
N ALA A 49 -0.73 -16.27 -4.12
CA ALA A 49 0.30 -17.27 -4.45
C ALA A 49 1.27 -17.51 -3.28
N ARG A 50 1.69 -16.45 -2.56
CA ARG A 50 2.64 -16.55 -1.44
C ARG A 50 2.33 -15.54 -0.32
N PRO A 51 1.24 -15.74 0.45
CA PRO A 51 0.72 -14.74 1.39
C PRO A 51 1.74 -14.27 2.42
N GLY A 52 2.45 -15.19 3.06
CA GLY A 52 3.42 -14.83 4.10
C GLY A 52 4.65 -14.08 3.57
N VAL A 53 5.07 -14.36 2.32
CA VAL A 53 6.19 -13.63 1.69
C VAL A 53 5.74 -12.25 1.25
N HIS A 54 4.54 -12.15 0.69
CA HIS A 54 3.96 -10.90 0.23
C HIS A 54 3.66 -9.95 1.39
N HIS A 55 3.08 -10.46 2.48
CA HIS A 55 2.87 -9.73 3.72
C HIS A 55 4.17 -9.16 4.28
N LYS A 56 5.22 -9.98 4.35
CA LYS A 56 6.55 -9.51 4.80
C LYS A 56 7.08 -8.37 3.92
N LEU A 57 6.86 -8.43 2.62
CA LEU A 57 7.29 -7.38 1.69
C LEU A 57 6.50 -6.08 1.91
N LEU A 58 5.18 -6.16 2.14
CA LEU A 58 4.33 -5.01 2.51
C LEU A 58 4.83 -4.34 3.79
N LEU A 59 5.17 -5.12 4.82
CA LEU A 59 5.73 -4.62 6.08
C LEU A 59 7.09 -3.94 5.87
N GLN A 60 7.98 -4.54 5.08
CA GLN A 60 9.30 -3.99 4.79
C GLN A 60 9.21 -2.64 4.07
N ARG A 61 8.32 -2.54 3.08
CA ARG A 61 8.10 -1.30 2.33
C ARG A 61 7.44 -0.22 3.19
N ALA A 62 6.45 -0.57 4.03
CA ALA A 62 5.86 0.36 4.98
C ALA A 62 6.88 0.87 6.00
N CYS A 63 7.74 0.00 6.51
CA CYS A 63 8.81 0.38 7.44
C CYS A 63 9.85 1.30 6.79
N ALA A 64 10.22 1.04 5.52
CA ALA A 64 11.10 1.90 4.75
C ALA A 64 10.48 3.30 4.56
N LEU A 65 9.21 3.37 4.20
CA LEU A 65 8.46 4.63 4.05
C LEU A 65 8.44 5.43 5.36
N HIS A 66 8.20 4.78 6.50
CA HIS A 66 8.15 5.44 7.80
C HIS A 66 9.55 5.91 8.27
N THR A 67 10.58 5.07 8.06
CA THR A 67 11.97 5.40 8.38
C THR A 67 12.47 6.59 7.56
N SER A 68 12.09 6.64 6.28
CA SER A 68 12.37 7.77 5.39
C SER A 68 11.49 9.00 5.66
N LYS A 69 10.65 9.00 6.70
CA LYS A 69 9.70 10.08 7.05
C LYS A 69 8.73 10.43 5.92
N ILE A 70 8.52 9.50 4.98
CA ILE A 70 7.58 9.66 3.86
C ILE A 70 6.16 9.54 4.37
N VAL A 71 5.91 8.57 5.26
CA VAL A 71 4.64 8.42 5.98
C VAL A 71 4.83 8.72 7.46
N ASN A 72 3.82 9.33 8.08
CA ASN A 72 3.80 9.57 9.52
C ASN A 72 3.42 8.30 10.30
N ALA A 73 3.41 8.37 11.64
CA ALA A 73 3.14 7.20 12.48
C ALA A 73 1.69 6.69 12.36
N GLU A 74 0.71 7.57 12.15
CA GLU A 74 -0.69 7.19 11.92
C GLU A 74 -0.82 6.51 10.54
N GLU A 75 -0.30 7.15 9.48
CA GLU A 75 -0.26 6.58 8.13
C GLU A 75 0.46 5.20 8.12
N TYR A 76 1.57 5.07 8.85
CA TYR A 76 2.28 3.80 9.00
C TYR A 76 1.44 2.74 9.69
N SER A 77 0.73 3.09 10.77
CA SER A 77 -0.19 2.18 11.46
C SER A 77 -1.30 1.69 10.54
N ASP A 78 -1.92 2.59 9.77
CA ASP A 78 -2.96 2.25 8.79
C ASP A 78 -2.42 1.27 7.73
N MET A 79 -1.19 1.48 7.25
CA MET A 79 -0.53 0.59 6.29
C MET A 79 -0.28 -0.81 6.85
N LEU A 80 0.07 -0.92 8.14
CA LEU A 80 0.24 -2.22 8.81
C LEU A 80 -1.10 -2.96 8.93
N GLU A 81 -2.16 -2.26 9.33
CA GLU A 81 -3.51 -2.83 9.42
C GLU A 81 -4.01 -3.35 8.07
N LEU A 82 -3.78 -2.60 6.99
CA LEU A 82 -4.10 -3.02 5.63
C LEU A 82 -3.30 -4.26 5.19
N ALA A 83 -2.01 -4.34 5.54
CA ALA A 83 -1.18 -5.50 5.23
C ALA A 83 -1.67 -6.76 5.96
N ASP A 84 -2.02 -6.63 7.25
CA ASP A 84 -2.58 -7.73 8.03
C ASP A 84 -3.95 -8.17 7.52
N GLY A 85 -4.80 -7.21 7.11
CA GLY A 85 -6.08 -7.47 6.45
C GLY A 85 -5.92 -8.23 5.13
N ALA A 86 -4.94 -7.85 4.30
CA ALA A 86 -4.63 -8.56 3.07
C ALA A 86 -4.15 -9.99 3.32
N LEU A 87 -3.33 -10.21 4.35
CA LEU A 87 -2.89 -11.56 4.74
C LEU A 87 -4.09 -12.42 5.19
N ALA A 88 -4.97 -11.87 6.02
CA ALA A 88 -6.17 -12.56 6.49
C ALA A 88 -7.06 -12.97 5.32
N TYR A 89 -7.37 -12.03 4.42
CA TYR A 89 -8.13 -12.30 3.19
C TYR A 89 -7.48 -13.42 2.36
N ALA A 90 -6.17 -13.39 2.18
CA ALA A 90 -5.47 -14.40 1.38
C ALA A 90 -5.48 -15.79 2.00
N ILE A 91 -5.45 -15.89 3.33
CA ILE A 91 -5.60 -17.14 4.06
C ILE A 91 -7.03 -17.66 3.90
N GLU A 92 -8.03 -16.79 4.07
CA GLU A 92 -9.44 -17.14 3.91
C GLU A 92 -9.75 -17.64 2.50
N GLU A 93 -9.27 -16.96 1.46
CA GLU A 93 -9.45 -17.38 0.06
C GLU A 93 -8.79 -18.72 -0.25
N GLN A 94 -7.58 -18.98 0.28
CA GLN A 94 -6.93 -20.29 0.11
C GLN A 94 -7.67 -21.41 0.85
N LEU A 95 -8.35 -21.11 1.95
CA LEU A 95 -9.18 -22.07 2.68
C LEU A 95 -10.55 -22.27 2.01
N TYR A 96 -11.08 -21.24 1.36
CA TYR A 96 -12.38 -21.28 0.67
C TYR A 96 -12.29 -21.94 -0.70
N LEU A 97 -11.14 -21.83 -1.38
CA LEU A 97 -10.83 -22.64 -2.54
C LEU A 97 -10.73 -24.11 -2.08
N PRO A 98 -11.62 -25.02 -2.53
CA PRO A 98 -11.42 -26.43 -2.26
C PRO A 98 -10.05 -26.81 -2.83
N PRO A 99 -9.27 -27.70 -2.17
CA PRO A 99 -8.17 -28.33 -2.86
C PRO A 99 -8.79 -28.94 -4.10
N SER A 100 -8.44 -28.40 -5.28
CA SER A 100 -8.95 -28.88 -6.55
C SER A 100 -8.91 -30.40 -6.47
N GLU A 101 -10.10 -31.01 -6.53
CA GLU A 101 -10.29 -32.45 -6.48
C GLU A 101 -9.36 -33.03 -7.56
N SER A 102 -8.18 -33.44 -7.13
CA SER A 102 -7.20 -34.05 -7.99
C SER A 102 -7.69 -35.45 -8.21
N ALA A 103 -8.30 -35.64 -9.38
CA ALA A 103 -8.25 -36.85 -10.17
C ALA A 103 -8.42 -38.18 -9.39
N ALA A 104 -9.61 -38.76 -9.49
CA ALA A 104 -9.77 -40.21 -9.63
C ALA A 104 -10.99 -40.52 -10.49
#